data_AF-A0A645HZR5-F1
#
_entry.id   AF-A0A645HZR5-F1
#
_cell.length_a   1.000
_cell.length_b   1.000
_cell.length_c   1.000
_cell.angle_alpha   90.00
_cell.angle_beta   90.00
_cell.angle_gamma   90.00
#
_symmetry.space_group_name_H-M   'P 1'
#
loop_
_entity.id
_entity.type
_entity.pdbx_description
1 polymer ?
#
loop_
_entity_poly.entity_id
_entity_poly.type
_entity_poly.pdbx_seq_one_letter_code
_entity_poly.pdbx_strand_id
1 'polypeptide(L)' 'MREIVSGCTDRQREAYHLVYVEGYTEKEAALVMGCSQQGVHKHLDLVKKKIKDNF' A
#
# COMPACT_ATOMS: atom_id res chain seq x y z
N MET A 1 12.60 -7.79 1.87
CA MET A 1 11.57 -6.77 1.53
C MET A 1 11.51 -6.43 0.03
N ARG A 2 12.62 -6.49 -0.73
CA ARG A 2 12.63 -6.14 -2.18
C ARG A 2 11.79 -7.06 -3.09
N GLU A 3 11.57 -8.33 -2.72
CA GLU A 3 10.85 -9.28 -3.60
C GLU A 3 9.33 -9.28 -3.42
N ILE A 4 8.83 -9.01 -2.20
CA ILE A 4 7.42 -9.14 -1.81
C ILE A 4 6.49 -8.16 -2.56
N VAL A 5 7.03 -7.02 -3.00
CA VAL A 5 6.27 -5.98 -3.71
C VAL A 5 6.75 -5.74 -5.14
N SER A 6 7.59 -6.62 -5.69
CA SER A 6 8.11 -6.51 -7.07
C SER A 6 6.99 -6.42 -8.12
N GLY A 7 5.86 -7.10 -7.89
CA GLY A 7 4.67 -7.03 -8.73
C GLY A 7 3.72 -5.87 -8.42
N CYS A 8 4.02 -4.98 -7.47
CA CYS A 8 3.16 -3.87 -7.08
C CYS A 8 3.46 -2.59 -7.88
N THR A 9 2.42 -1.84 -8.22
CA THR A 9 2.57 -0.51 -8.83
C THR A 9 3.21 0.47 -7.83
N ASP A 10 3.72 1.59 -8.32
CA ASP A 10 4.34 2.61 -7.48
C ASP A 10 3.38 3.12 -6.39
N ARG A 11 2.11 3.36 -6.76
CA ARG A 11 1.05 3.76 -5.83
C ARG A 11 0.75 2.70 -4.78
N GLN A 12 0.80 1.42 -5.15
CA GLN A 12 0.62 0.30 -4.22
C GLN A 12 1.78 0.20 -3.23
N ARG A 13 3.01 0.37 -3.72
CA ARG A 13 4.22 0.37 -2.89
C ARG A 13 4.26 1.55 -1.94
N GLU A 14 3.89 2.74 -2.42
CA GLU A 14 3.78 3.97 -1.63
C GLU A 14 2.76 3.82 -0.49
N ALA A 15 1.54 3.35 -0.80
CA ALA A 15 0.51 3.11 0.21
C ALA A 15 0.99 2.12 1.29
N TYR A 16 1.60 1.01 0.87
CA TYR A 16 2.13 0.00 1.79
C TYR A 16 3.25 0.57 2.67
N HIS A 17 4.17 1.34 2.09
CA HIS A 17 5.27 1.97 2.84
C HIS A 17 4.75 2.94 3.90
N LEU A 18 3.86 3.87 3.52
CA LEU A 18 3.31 4.85 4.46
C LEU A 18 2.61 4.17 5.65
N VAL A 19 1.79 3.15 5.38
CA VAL A 19 0.97 2.53 6.44
C VAL A 19 1.75 1.52 7.27
N TYR A 20 2.53 0.64 6.64
CA TYR A 20 3.17 -0.49 7.33
C TYR A 20 4.63 -0.28 7.68
N VAL A 21 5.32 0.68 7.05
CA VAL A 21 6.73 1.00 7.35
C VAL A 21 6.82 2.27 8.18
N GLU A 22 6.13 3.34 7.77
CA GLU A 22 6.15 4.64 8.47
C GLU A 22 5.10 4.75 9.57
N GLY A 23 4.13 3.82 9.62
CA GLY A 23 3.12 3.75 10.68
C GLY A 23 1.97 4.75 10.56
N TYR A 24 1.75 5.32 9.36
CA TYR A 24 0.67 6.27 9.13
C TYR A 24 -0.68 5.54 9.16
N THR A 25 -1.72 6.23 9.62
CA THR A 25 -3.10 5.76 9.37
C THR A 25 -3.43 5.84 7.87
N GLU A 26 -4.40 5.05 7.40
CA GLU A 26 -4.87 5.15 6.01
C GLU A 26 -5.38 6.56 5.67
N LYS A 27 -5.91 7.30 6.65
CA LYS A 27 -6.38 8.67 6.49
C LYS A 27 -5.21 9.65 6.28
N GLU A 28 -4.13 9.52 7.04
CA GLU A 28 -2.93 10.34 6.86
C GLU A 28 -2.22 10.01 5.55
N ALA A 29 -2.10 8.72 5.21
CA ALA A 29 -1.56 8.28 3.94
C ALA A 29 -2.37 8.83 2.75
N ALA A 30 -3.70 8.94 2.89
CA ALA A 30 -4.56 9.51 1.85
C ALA A 30 -4.26 10.99 1.58
N LEU A 31 -3.96 11.76 2.63
CA LEU A 31 -3.55 13.16 2.50
C LEU A 31 -2.20 13.28 1.77
N VAL A 32 -1.23 12.42 2.11
CA VAL A 32 0.08 12.39 1.44
C VAL A 32 -0.05 11.99 -0.02
N MET A 33 -0.84 10.95 -0.30
CA MET A 33 -1.02 10.40 -1.65
C MET A 33 -1.97 11.22 -2.53
N GLY A 34 -2.61 12.27 -1.99
CA GLY A 34 -3.59 13.07 -2.71
C GLY A 34 -4.80 12.26 -3.20
N CYS A 35 -5.29 11.31 -2.40
CA CYS A 35 -6.45 10.48 -2.74
C CYS A 35 -7.40 10.30 -1.54
N SER A 36 -8.44 9.48 -1.68
CA SER A 36 -9.34 9.16 -0.58
C SER A 36 -8.78 8.04 0.29
N GLN A 37 -9.19 7.98 1.56
CA GLN A 37 -8.87 6.85 2.45
C GLN A 37 -9.27 5.50 1.84
N GLN A 38 -10.44 5.43 1.20
CA GLN A 38 -10.88 4.22 0.49
C GLN A 38 -9.96 3.85 -0.69
N GLY A 39 -9.35 4.84 -1.35
CA GLY A 39 -8.34 4.62 -2.38
C GLY A 39 -7.08 3.96 -1.81
N VAL A 40 -6.59 4.46 -0.66
CA VAL A 40 -5.48 3.84 0.07
C VAL A 40 -5.82 2.40 0.45
N HIS A 41 -7.00 2.17 1.04
CA HIS A 41 -7.45 0.84 1.43
C HIS A 41 -7.41 -0.16 0.26
N LYS A 42 -7.94 0.24 -0.91
CA LYS A 42 -7.90 -0.58 -2.13
C LYS A 42 -6.48 -0.89 -2.59
N HIS A 43 -5.55 0.06 -2.49
CA HIS A 43 -4.15 -0.20 -2.81
C HIS A 43 -3.55 -1.24 -1.85
N LEU A 44 -3.80 -1.12 -0.55
CA LEU A 44 -3.33 -2.08 0.44
C LEU A 44 -3.91 -3.48 0.24
N ASP A 45 -5.19 -3.60 -0.07
CA ASP A 45 -5.83 -4.89 -0.36
C ASP A 45 -5.21 -5.59 -1.58
N LEU A 46 -4.93 -4.84 -2.64
CA LEU A 46 -4.25 -5.37 -3.82
C LEU A 46 -2.82 -5.83 -3.51
N VAL A 47 -2.10 -5.09 -2.66
CA VAL A 47 -0.78 -5.51 -2.17
C VAL A 47 -0.90 -6.81 -1.39
N LYS A 48 -1.77 -6.88 -0.38
CA LYS A 48 -1.99 -8.08 0.45
C LYS A 48 -2.35 -9.30 -0.40
N LYS A 49 -3.22 -9.13 -1.40
CA LYS A 49 -3.58 -10.19 -2.33
C LYS A 49 -2.36 -10.69 -3.10
N LYS A 50 -1.54 -9.79 -3.66
CA LYS A 50 -0.31 -10.16 -4.37
C LYS A 50 0.70 -10.87 -3.46
N ILE A 51 0.81 -10.47 -2.19
CA ILE A 51 1.68 -11.15 -1.24
C ILE A 51 1.18 -12.58 -1.02
N LYS A 52 -0.13 -12.75 -0.80
CA LYS A 52 -0.76 -14.07 -0.62
C LYS A 52 -0.67 -14.95 -1.87
N ASP A 53 -0.72 -14.38 -3.07
CA ASP A 53 -0.62 -15.16 -4.30
C ASP A 53 0.83 -15.64 -4.59
N ASN A 54 1.84 -15.07 -3.91
CA ASN A 54 3.26 -15.41 -4.08
C ASN A 54 3.86 -16.26 -2.94
N PHE A 55 3.10 -16.54 -1.86
CA PHE A 55 3.52 -17.32 -0.69
C PHE A 55 2.42 -18.28 -0.24
#